data_AF-A0A1F9PZA8-F1
#
_entry.id   AF-A0A1F9PZA8-F1
#
_cell.length_a   1.000
_cell.length_b   1.000
_cell.length_c   1.000
_cell.angle_alpha   90.00
_cell.angle_beta   90.00
_cell.angle_gamma   90.00
#
_symmetry.space_group_name_H-M   'P 1'
#
loop_
_entity.id
_entity.type
_entity.pdbx_description
1 polymer ?
#
loop_
_entity_poly.entity_id
_entity_poly.type
_entity_poly.pdbx_seq_one_letter_code
_entity_poly.pdbx_strand_id
1 'polypeptide(L)'
;MLLVMIGASPVHAAHSRIGELRAKSAIAMDLATGNIVYEQNADEQIPPASLTKVLTLYLAFEAVQEKRLAFTDTVLVTPEATLAGGSRMNIRPGERVIVRELMKGIAVASGNDACVALAQHLSGNEDVHPFVAAMNAKARELGMTGSVFKNPNGMPAEGQLTTARDMLKLSASYLRRFPQALTFHSMTTYVHNNRNHHNANRLLSSYEGVDGLKTGYVQASGYNNVVTAKRGDARVVAVVLGARSAGTRAAVTRQLLDITFQKLNQGQSIATLEEHKGSGKLPAPLAKVAPRQDRDLKDAQVLADAKVAQLQQAPAPSVSPSAATSTSGDDARPAASLIQRKTAQGAFAIQESSFQSRQRAERRAQHLEKKGLPVKVVATRLDGKGKYYRVLVGPFASAADARKTGRMLGHGSVTVE
;
A
#
# COMPACT_ATOMS: atom_id res chain seq x y z
N MET A 1 74.78 0.99 -20.80
CA MET A 1 73.49 0.31 -21.07
C MET A 1 72.56 0.61 -19.89
N LEU A 2 71.81 1.71 -19.97
CA LEU A 2 70.97 2.23 -18.88
C LEU A 2 69.53 1.80 -19.15
N LEU A 3 68.98 0.93 -18.29
CA LEU A 3 67.63 0.38 -18.42
C LEU A 3 66.63 1.39 -17.82
N VAL A 4 65.83 2.05 -18.66
CA VAL A 4 64.73 2.92 -18.23
C VAL A 4 63.50 2.05 -18.00
N MET A 5 63.14 1.85 -16.73
CA MET A 5 61.88 1.20 -16.34
C MET A 5 60.74 2.22 -16.41
N ILE A 6 59.87 2.07 -17.40
CA ILE A 6 58.61 2.83 -17.52
C ILE A 6 57.61 2.20 -16.55
N GLY A 7 57.40 2.85 -15.39
CA GLY A 7 56.35 2.47 -14.45
C GLY A 7 54.98 2.85 -15.01
N ALA A 8 54.21 1.88 -15.48
CA ALA A 8 52.80 2.06 -15.78
C ALA A 8 52.04 2.28 -14.48
N SER A 9 51.60 3.52 -14.24
CA SER A 9 50.67 3.79 -13.14
C SER A 9 49.30 3.20 -13.48
N PRO A 10 48.63 2.49 -12.56
CA PRO A 10 47.28 2.01 -12.79
C PRO A 10 46.35 3.23 -12.89
N VAL A 11 45.75 3.42 -14.06
CA VAL A 11 44.64 4.35 -14.28
C VAL A 11 43.46 3.85 -13.44
N HIS A 12 43.38 4.32 -12.19
CA HIS A 12 42.15 4.22 -11.42
C HIS A 12 41.14 5.14 -12.10
N ALA A 13 40.25 4.55 -12.91
CA ALA A 13 39.09 5.24 -13.43
C ALA A 13 38.35 5.87 -12.25
N ALA A 14 38.40 7.21 -12.19
CA ALA A 14 37.69 8.00 -11.19
C ALA A 14 36.20 7.75 -11.37
N HIS A 15 35.66 6.84 -10.57
CA HIS A 15 34.22 6.67 -10.42
C HIS A 15 33.70 8.00 -9.87
N SER A 16 32.95 8.73 -10.70
CA SER A 16 32.15 9.86 -10.26
C SER A 16 31.42 9.45 -8.97
N ARG A 17 31.83 10.02 -7.83
CA ARG A 17 31.21 9.77 -6.53
C ARG A 17 29.84 10.41 -6.55
N ILE A 18 28.85 9.67 -7.05
CA ILE A 18 27.46 9.92 -6.70
C ILE A 18 27.42 9.90 -5.18
N GLY A 19 27.01 11.00 -4.56
CA GLY A 19 26.92 11.09 -3.10
C GLY A 19 26.09 9.95 -2.54
N GLU A 20 26.50 9.42 -1.38
CA GLU A 20 25.77 8.37 -0.70
C GLU A 20 24.31 8.75 -0.48
N LEU A 21 23.41 7.83 -0.82
CA LEU A 21 21.99 7.99 -0.59
C LEU A 21 21.69 7.78 0.89
N ARG A 22 20.72 8.56 1.40
CA ARG A 22 20.28 8.53 2.81
C ARG A 22 19.40 7.31 3.13
N ALA A 23 19.92 6.12 2.85
CA ALA A 23 19.34 4.80 3.08
C ALA A 23 20.46 3.82 3.48
N LYS A 24 20.10 2.67 4.05
CA LYS A 24 21.10 1.65 4.40
C LYS A 24 21.67 1.00 3.13
N SER A 25 20.76 0.60 2.24
CA SER A 25 21.07 -0.10 1.00
C SER A 25 20.21 0.42 -0.16
N ALA A 26 20.79 0.49 -1.35
CA ALA A 26 20.10 0.90 -2.56
C ALA A 26 20.72 0.26 -3.81
N ILE A 27 19.90 -0.03 -4.83
CA ILE A 27 20.36 -0.50 -6.14
C ILE A 27 19.37 -0.09 -7.22
N ALA A 28 19.86 0.24 -8.41
CA ALA A 28 19.01 0.51 -9.56
C ALA A 28 19.55 -0.07 -10.86
N MET A 29 18.64 -0.51 -11.72
CA MET A 29 18.93 -1.25 -12.94
C MET A 29 17.98 -0.86 -14.06
N ASP A 30 18.47 -0.84 -15.30
CA ASP A 30 17.61 -0.90 -16.48
C ASP A 30 17.10 -2.33 -16.69
N LEU A 31 15.78 -2.49 -16.72
CA LEU A 31 15.12 -3.78 -16.84
C LEU A 31 15.40 -4.45 -18.18
N ALA A 32 15.52 -3.68 -19.25
CA ALA A 32 15.68 -4.22 -20.60
C ALA A 32 17.06 -4.87 -20.77
N THR A 33 18.12 -4.16 -20.37
CA THR A 33 19.51 -4.63 -20.52
C THR A 33 20.02 -5.45 -19.33
N GLY A 34 19.41 -5.30 -18.15
CA GLY A 34 19.95 -5.83 -16.90
C GLY A 34 21.12 -4.99 -16.36
N ASN A 35 21.45 -3.87 -16.98
CA ASN A 35 22.56 -3.03 -16.55
C ASN A 35 22.25 -2.34 -15.23
N ILE A 36 23.09 -2.61 -14.23
CA ILE A 36 23.07 -1.93 -12.94
C ILE A 36 23.79 -0.60 -13.13
N VAL A 37 23.14 0.48 -12.69
CA VAL A 37 23.59 1.86 -12.91
C VAL A 37 24.07 2.49 -11.60
N TYR A 38 23.55 2.00 -10.48
CA TYR A 38 23.88 2.44 -9.14
C TYR A 38 23.72 1.28 -8.17
N GLU A 39 24.66 1.16 -7.23
CA GLU A 39 24.53 0.31 -6.05
C GLU A 39 25.22 0.95 -4.83
N GLN A 40 24.63 0.74 -3.66
CA GLN A 40 25.15 1.12 -2.34
C GLN A 40 24.76 0.01 -1.36
N ASN A 41 25.75 -0.66 -0.75
CA ASN A 41 25.54 -1.75 0.20
C ASN A 41 24.49 -2.77 -0.27
N ALA A 42 24.49 -3.12 -1.57
CA ALA A 42 23.36 -3.84 -2.18
C ALA A 42 23.13 -5.24 -1.59
N ASP A 43 24.15 -5.80 -0.93
CA ASP A 43 24.13 -7.12 -0.28
C ASP A 43 23.97 -7.05 1.26
N GLU A 44 23.68 -5.87 1.82
CA GLU A 44 23.36 -5.71 3.25
C GLU A 44 22.06 -6.46 3.61
N GLN A 45 22.12 -7.29 4.64
CA GLN A 45 20.97 -8.06 5.12
C GLN A 45 20.00 -7.18 5.92
N ILE A 46 18.77 -7.08 5.43
CA ILE A 46 17.72 -6.22 6.00
C ILE A 46 16.40 -7.00 6.04
N PRO A 47 15.58 -6.87 7.10
CA PRO A 47 14.23 -7.45 7.10
C PRO A 47 13.39 -6.89 5.93
N PRO A 48 12.78 -7.75 5.08
CA PRO A 48 12.13 -7.32 3.84
C PRO A 48 10.87 -6.47 4.06
N ALA A 49 10.24 -6.59 5.24
CA ALA A 49 8.90 -6.07 5.50
C ALA A 49 7.92 -6.48 4.38
N SER A 50 6.95 -5.64 4.05
CA SER A 50 5.96 -5.93 2.99
C SER A 50 6.54 -6.08 1.57
N LEU A 51 7.84 -5.94 1.34
CA LEU A 51 8.44 -6.29 0.04
C LEU A 51 8.34 -7.80 -0.24
N THR A 52 8.26 -8.63 0.81
CA THR A 52 7.95 -10.07 0.72
C THR A 52 6.72 -10.37 -0.14
N LYS A 53 5.74 -9.46 -0.16
CA LYS A 53 4.49 -9.63 -0.93
C LYS A 53 4.71 -9.64 -2.44
N VAL A 54 5.84 -9.11 -2.93
CA VAL A 54 6.20 -9.24 -4.35
C VAL A 54 6.40 -10.71 -4.70
N LEU A 55 7.04 -11.50 -3.83
CA LEU A 55 7.22 -12.94 -4.03
C LEU A 55 5.90 -13.71 -3.86
N THR A 56 5.04 -13.29 -2.93
CA THR A 56 3.69 -13.86 -2.78
C THR A 56 2.86 -13.66 -4.06
N LEU A 57 2.89 -12.46 -4.64
CA LEU A 57 2.24 -12.19 -5.92
C LEU A 57 2.92 -12.94 -7.07
N TYR A 58 4.25 -13.08 -7.06
CA TYR A 58 4.98 -13.87 -8.05
C TYR A 58 4.42 -15.29 -8.13
N LEU A 59 4.34 -15.98 -6.98
CA LEU A 59 3.83 -17.35 -6.93
C LEU A 59 2.36 -17.46 -7.33
N ALA A 60 1.54 -16.45 -7.00
CA ALA A 60 0.15 -16.40 -7.44
C ALA A 60 0.03 -16.23 -8.97
N PHE A 61 0.80 -15.32 -9.57
CA PHE A 61 0.85 -15.15 -11.02
C PHE A 61 1.41 -16.39 -11.73
N GLU A 62 2.41 -17.05 -11.14
CA GLU A 62 2.95 -18.31 -11.63
C GLU A 62 1.89 -19.42 -11.62
N ALA A 63 1.15 -19.58 -10.51
CA ALA A 63 0.04 -20.52 -10.44
C ALA A 63 -1.05 -20.23 -11.48
N VAL A 64 -1.32 -18.95 -11.76
CA VAL A 64 -2.26 -18.56 -12.83
C VAL A 64 -1.72 -18.92 -14.21
N GLN A 65 -0.45 -18.64 -14.49
CA GLN A 65 0.18 -18.99 -15.76
C GLN A 65 0.17 -20.51 -15.99
N GLU A 66 0.39 -21.29 -14.93
CA GLU A 66 0.39 -22.76 -14.95
C GLU A 66 -1.02 -23.37 -14.90
N LYS A 67 -2.07 -22.55 -14.90
CA LYS A 67 -3.49 -22.97 -14.81
C LYS A 67 -3.84 -23.76 -13.54
N ARG A 68 -3.02 -23.66 -12.49
CA ARG A 68 -3.33 -24.19 -11.14
C ARG A 68 -4.23 -23.26 -10.34
N LEU A 69 -4.38 -22.02 -10.80
CA LEU A 69 -5.25 -20.99 -10.24
C LEU A 69 -5.85 -20.18 -11.40
N ALA A 70 -7.08 -19.70 -11.27
CA ALA A 70 -7.65 -18.70 -12.15
C ALA A 70 -7.93 -17.40 -11.38
N PHE A 71 -7.86 -16.26 -12.07
CA PHE A 71 -8.22 -14.96 -11.46
C PHE A 71 -9.66 -14.90 -10.94
N THR A 72 -10.54 -15.76 -11.48
CA THR A 72 -11.96 -15.87 -11.14
C THR A 72 -12.24 -16.89 -10.04
N ASP A 73 -11.25 -17.69 -9.63
CA ASP A 73 -11.44 -18.65 -8.54
C ASP A 73 -11.76 -17.91 -7.24
N THR A 74 -12.60 -18.52 -6.42
CA THR A 74 -12.95 -17.98 -5.10
C THR A 74 -12.10 -18.62 -4.01
N VAL A 75 -11.51 -17.78 -3.17
CA VAL A 75 -10.80 -18.19 -1.96
C VAL A 75 -11.73 -18.03 -0.76
N LEU A 76 -11.90 -19.11 0.02
CA LEU A 76 -12.57 -19.05 1.31
C LEU A 76 -11.62 -18.43 2.34
N VAL A 77 -12.07 -17.37 3.01
CA VAL A 77 -11.27 -16.67 4.02
C VAL A 77 -11.42 -17.36 5.37
N THR A 78 -10.33 -17.90 5.89
CA THR A 78 -10.26 -18.51 7.21
C THR A 78 -10.26 -17.45 8.32
N PRO A 79 -10.74 -17.77 9.54
CA PRO A 79 -10.54 -16.91 10.70
C PRO A 79 -9.07 -16.49 10.89
N GLU A 80 -8.14 -17.44 10.75
CA GLU A 80 -6.70 -17.29 10.93
C GLU A 80 -6.12 -16.26 9.96
N ALA A 81 -6.55 -16.26 8.69
CA ALA A 81 -6.14 -15.24 7.73
C ALA A 81 -6.46 -13.84 8.21
N THR A 82 -7.63 -13.65 8.83
CA THR A 82 -8.05 -12.34 9.35
C THR A 82 -7.34 -11.94 10.65
N LEU A 83 -6.61 -12.85 11.31
CA LEU A 83 -5.81 -12.53 12.50
C LEU A 83 -4.46 -11.88 12.15
N ALA A 84 -4.03 -11.92 10.88
CA ALA A 84 -2.78 -11.32 10.45
C ALA A 84 -2.68 -9.83 10.86
N GLY A 85 -1.67 -9.47 11.66
CA GLY A 85 -1.43 -8.09 12.08
C GLY A 85 -1.07 -7.16 10.92
N GLY A 86 -0.93 -5.85 11.14
CA GLY A 86 -0.47 -4.89 10.12
C GLY A 86 -1.56 -4.43 9.14
N SER A 87 -1.16 -4.06 7.91
CA SER A 87 -2.07 -3.58 6.87
C SER A 87 -3.03 -4.67 6.40
N ARG A 88 -4.28 -4.30 6.08
CA ARG A 88 -5.36 -5.25 5.78
C ARG A 88 -6.20 -4.81 4.58
N MET A 89 -6.67 -5.80 3.82
CA MET A 89 -7.74 -5.66 2.82
C MET A 89 -9.12 -5.58 3.48
N ASN A 90 -9.24 -6.00 4.76
CA ASN A 90 -10.50 -6.04 5.53
C ASN A 90 -11.49 -7.08 5.01
N ILE A 91 -10.98 -8.26 4.65
CA ILE A 91 -11.77 -9.46 4.37
C ILE A 91 -12.27 -10.07 5.70
N ARG A 92 -13.39 -10.80 5.65
CA ARG A 92 -14.06 -11.36 6.84
C ARG A 92 -13.96 -12.89 6.86
N PRO A 93 -13.95 -13.53 8.04
CA PRO A 93 -14.02 -14.98 8.13
C PRO A 93 -15.27 -15.52 7.43
N GLY A 94 -15.14 -16.61 6.67
CA GLY A 94 -16.21 -17.23 5.88
C GLY A 94 -16.55 -16.51 4.57
N GLU A 95 -15.97 -15.33 4.31
CA GLU A 95 -16.13 -14.63 3.04
C GLU A 95 -15.47 -15.42 1.90
N ARG A 96 -16.07 -15.39 0.70
CA ARG A 96 -15.46 -15.90 -0.53
C ARG A 96 -15.02 -14.73 -1.39
N VAL A 97 -13.71 -14.57 -1.58
CA VAL A 97 -13.13 -13.46 -2.33
C VAL A 97 -12.46 -14.02 -3.58
N ILE A 98 -12.72 -13.43 -4.75
CA ILE A 98 -12.07 -13.87 -5.98
C ILE A 98 -10.56 -13.55 -5.94
N VAL A 99 -9.74 -14.43 -6.53
CA VAL A 99 -8.28 -14.31 -6.56
C VAL A 99 -7.81 -12.94 -7.06
N ARG A 100 -8.43 -12.40 -8.11
CA ARG A 100 -8.11 -11.08 -8.65
C ARG A 100 -8.20 -9.97 -7.59
N GLU A 101 -9.25 -10.01 -6.76
CA GLU A 101 -9.47 -8.99 -5.73
C GLU A 101 -8.46 -9.15 -4.59
N LEU A 102 -8.14 -10.38 -4.18
CA LEU A 102 -7.06 -10.63 -3.22
C LEU A 102 -5.73 -10.07 -3.73
N MET A 103 -5.37 -10.31 -4.99
CA MET A 103 -4.14 -9.81 -5.58
C MET A 103 -4.11 -8.28 -5.65
N LYS A 104 -5.23 -7.62 -5.97
CA LYS A 104 -5.37 -6.15 -5.88
C LYS A 104 -5.19 -5.67 -4.44
N GLY A 105 -5.81 -6.32 -3.46
CA GLY A 105 -5.65 -6.00 -2.04
C GLY A 105 -4.20 -6.13 -1.55
N ILE A 106 -3.48 -7.16 -2.02
CA ILE A 106 -2.05 -7.36 -1.72
C ILE A 106 -1.20 -6.24 -2.34
N ALA A 107 -1.45 -5.89 -3.61
CA ALA A 107 -0.70 -4.87 -4.33
C ALA A 107 -0.95 -3.45 -3.76
N VAL A 108 -2.22 -3.06 -3.60
CA VAL A 108 -2.64 -1.69 -3.27
C VAL A 108 -2.74 -1.47 -1.76
N ALA A 109 -3.55 -2.26 -1.07
CA ALA A 109 -3.76 -2.12 0.38
C ALA A 109 -2.61 -2.70 1.20
N SER A 110 -1.70 -3.45 0.57
CA SER A 110 -0.69 -4.24 1.26
C SER A 110 -1.30 -5.21 2.27
N GLY A 111 -2.48 -5.77 1.95
CA GLY A 111 -3.27 -6.59 2.87
C GLY A 111 -2.56 -7.88 3.29
N ASN A 112 -2.27 -8.00 4.58
CA ASN A 112 -1.64 -9.18 5.18
C ASN A 112 -2.62 -10.35 5.29
N ASP A 113 -3.90 -10.03 5.55
CA ASP A 113 -5.03 -10.95 5.54
C ASP A 113 -5.19 -11.60 4.16
N ALA A 114 -5.16 -10.81 3.10
CA ALA A 114 -5.22 -11.30 1.72
C ALA A 114 -4.01 -12.19 1.36
N CYS A 115 -2.81 -11.87 1.85
CA CYS A 115 -1.63 -12.73 1.67
C CYS A 115 -1.79 -14.09 2.33
N VAL A 116 -2.30 -14.14 3.57
CA VAL A 116 -2.48 -15.40 4.29
C VAL A 116 -3.57 -16.24 3.62
N ALA A 117 -4.72 -15.64 3.31
CA ALA A 117 -5.81 -16.34 2.62
C ALA A 117 -5.37 -16.94 1.27
N LEU A 118 -4.64 -16.17 0.45
CA LEU A 118 -4.14 -16.64 -0.84
C LEU A 118 -3.08 -17.74 -0.68
N ALA A 119 -2.21 -17.62 0.32
CA ALA A 119 -1.19 -18.63 0.62
C ALA A 119 -1.81 -19.96 1.06
N GLN A 120 -2.75 -19.92 2.01
CA GLN A 120 -3.51 -21.11 2.46
C GLN A 120 -4.20 -21.79 1.27
N HIS A 121 -4.91 -21.01 0.45
CA HIS A 121 -5.59 -21.55 -0.73
C HIS A 121 -4.63 -22.27 -1.69
N LEU A 122 -3.47 -21.68 -1.97
CA LEU A 122 -2.45 -22.27 -2.83
C LEU A 122 -1.73 -23.47 -2.21
N SER A 123 -1.68 -23.57 -0.88
CA SER A 123 -1.21 -24.76 -0.15
C SER A 123 -2.24 -25.91 -0.17
N GLY A 124 -3.51 -25.63 -0.48
CA GLY A 124 -4.60 -26.61 -0.43
C GLY A 124 -5.10 -26.95 0.97
N ASN A 125 -4.67 -26.21 2.01
CA ASN A 125 -5.07 -26.39 3.40
C ASN A 125 -5.01 -25.05 4.16
N GLU A 126 -5.41 -25.02 5.43
CA GLU A 126 -5.34 -23.80 6.26
C GLU A 126 -3.90 -23.45 6.72
N ASP A 127 -2.88 -24.13 6.20
CA ASP A 127 -1.47 -23.95 6.56
C ASP A 127 -0.69 -23.16 5.48
N VAL A 128 0.13 -22.21 5.92
CA VAL A 128 1.01 -21.40 5.06
C VAL A 128 2.42 -21.98 4.93
N HIS A 129 2.81 -22.99 5.71
CA HIS A 129 4.15 -23.58 5.66
C HIS A 129 4.52 -24.14 4.28
N PRO A 130 3.65 -24.88 3.55
CA PRO A 130 3.94 -25.30 2.18
C PRO A 130 4.19 -24.11 1.24
N PHE A 131 3.41 -23.04 1.38
CA PHE A 131 3.61 -21.80 0.62
C PHE A 131 4.96 -21.14 0.96
N VAL A 132 5.34 -21.07 2.24
CA VAL A 132 6.65 -20.53 2.67
C VAL A 132 7.81 -21.39 2.14
N ALA A 133 7.65 -22.71 2.09
CA ALA A 133 8.64 -23.59 1.47
C ALA A 133 8.79 -23.28 -0.04
N ALA A 134 7.67 -23.10 -0.76
CA ALA A 134 7.65 -22.68 -2.16
C ALA A 134 8.29 -21.29 -2.37
N MET A 135 8.06 -20.33 -1.47
CA MET A 135 8.72 -19.02 -1.51
C MET A 135 10.24 -19.17 -1.45
N ASN A 136 10.77 -19.95 -0.50
CA ASN A 136 12.21 -20.13 -0.38
C ASN A 136 12.80 -20.96 -1.53
N ALA A 137 12.05 -21.92 -2.08
CA ALA A 137 12.46 -22.63 -3.29
C ALA A 137 12.57 -21.68 -4.48
N LYS A 138 11.56 -20.82 -4.69
CA LYS A 138 11.59 -19.80 -5.74
C LYS A 138 12.70 -18.78 -5.53
N ALA A 139 12.95 -18.35 -4.29
CA ALA A 139 14.05 -17.45 -3.98
C ALA A 139 15.41 -18.04 -4.41
N ARG A 140 15.66 -19.33 -4.13
CA ARG A 140 16.87 -20.04 -4.59
C ARG A 140 16.94 -20.13 -6.11
N GLU A 141 15.83 -20.48 -6.77
CA GLU A 141 15.74 -20.54 -8.24
C GLU A 141 16.09 -19.20 -8.90
N LEU A 142 15.65 -18.09 -8.29
CA LEU A 142 15.94 -16.73 -8.74
C LEU A 142 17.34 -16.24 -8.32
N GLY A 143 18.15 -17.08 -7.68
CA GLY A 143 19.50 -16.73 -7.21
C GLY A 143 19.51 -15.73 -6.05
N MET A 144 18.44 -15.66 -5.25
CA MET A 144 18.31 -14.77 -4.09
C MET A 144 19.03 -15.35 -2.86
N THR A 145 20.35 -15.45 -2.93
CA THR A 145 21.19 -16.16 -1.94
C THR A 145 21.28 -15.46 -0.58
N GLY A 146 20.95 -14.17 -0.49
CA GLY A 146 20.90 -13.39 0.74
C GLY A 146 19.50 -13.31 1.37
N SER A 147 18.53 -14.11 0.88
CA SER A 147 17.12 -14.01 1.26
C SER A 147 16.56 -15.28 1.90
N VAL A 148 15.83 -15.10 3.00
CA VAL A 148 15.05 -16.15 3.67
C VAL A 148 13.69 -15.59 4.04
N PHE A 149 12.62 -16.28 3.64
CA PHE A 149 11.24 -15.91 3.93
C PHE A 149 10.64 -16.85 4.99
N LYS A 150 9.87 -16.28 5.92
CA LYS A 150 9.25 -17.02 7.04
C LYS A 150 7.73 -16.93 7.06
N ASN A 151 7.15 -16.01 6.29
CA ASN A 151 5.70 -15.85 6.15
C ASN A 151 5.37 -15.15 4.81
N PRO A 152 4.12 -15.24 4.32
CA PRO A 152 3.72 -14.71 3.01
C PRO A 152 3.53 -13.19 2.97
N ASN A 153 3.64 -12.49 4.11
CA ASN A 153 3.28 -11.07 4.19
C ASN A 153 4.45 -10.17 4.63
N GLY A 154 5.56 -10.74 5.08
CA GLY A 154 6.72 -10.00 5.53
C GLY A 154 6.56 -9.36 6.92
N MET A 155 5.62 -9.86 7.74
CA MET A 155 5.58 -9.52 9.17
C MET A 155 6.89 -9.97 9.84
N PRO A 156 7.33 -9.27 10.92
CA PRO A 156 8.56 -9.61 11.62
C PRO A 156 8.59 -11.10 12.03
N ALA A 157 9.69 -11.76 11.69
CA ALA A 157 9.99 -13.13 12.06
C ALA A 157 11.51 -13.27 12.15
N GLU A 158 11.99 -14.01 13.14
CA GLU A 158 13.42 -14.21 13.36
C GLU A 158 14.09 -14.85 12.13
N GLY A 159 15.24 -14.30 11.74
CA GLY A 159 15.99 -14.75 10.56
C GLY A 159 15.32 -14.45 9.21
N GLN A 160 14.22 -13.70 9.16
CA GLN A 160 13.64 -13.26 7.89
C GLN A 160 14.38 -12.04 7.35
N LEU A 161 15.23 -12.26 6.34
CA LEU A 161 16.14 -11.26 5.78
C LEU A 161 16.10 -11.27 4.26
N THR A 162 16.53 -10.18 3.65
CA THR A 162 16.78 -10.04 2.21
C THR A 162 17.88 -9.01 1.99
N THR A 163 18.26 -8.80 0.73
CA THR A 163 19.18 -7.74 0.29
C THR A 163 18.53 -6.88 -0.80
N ALA A 164 19.08 -5.70 -1.09
CA ALA A 164 18.57 -4.88 -2.18
C ALA A 164 18.81 -5.57 -3.53
N ARG A 165 19.94 -6.27 -3.70
CA ARG A 165 20.26 -7.07 -4.88
C ARG A 165 19.24 -8.20 -5.10
N ASP A 166 18.85 -8.89 -4.05
CA ASP A 166 17.86 -9.98 -4.16
C ASP A 166 16.45 -9.45 -4.46
N MET A 167 16.05 -8.35 -3.82
CA MET A 167 14.78 -7.68 -4.16
C MET A 167 14.79 -7.16 -5.60
N LEU A 168 15.94 -6.73 -6.13
CA LEU A 168 16.08 -6.36 -7.54
C LEU A 168 15.90 -7.57 -8.47
N LYS A 169 16.56 -8.71 -8.20
CA LYS A 169 16.39 -9.97 -8.94
C LYS A 169 14.93 -10.41 -8.97
N LEU A 170 14.29 -10.44 -7.81
CA LEU A 170 12.87 -10.78 -7.68
C LEU A 170 12.00 -9.87 -8.54
N SER A 171 12.20 -8.56 -8.42
CA SER A 171 11.36 -7.56 -9.10
C SER A 171 11.59 -7.57 -10.62
N ALA A 172 12.82 -7.78 -11.06
CA ALA A 172 13.15 -7.92 -12.47
C ALA A 172 12.50 -9.17 -13.08
N SER A 173 12.65 -10.32 -12.42
CA SER A 173 12.00 -11.57 -12.86
C SER A 173 10.48 -11.43 -12.88
N TYR A 174 9.90 -10.86 -11.83
CA TYR A 174 8.46 -10.61 -11.72
C TYR A 174 7.93 -9.75 -12.86
N LEU A 175 8.58 -8.62 -13.16
CA LEU A 175 8.16 -7.69 -14.21
C LEU A 175 8.36 -8.25 -15.62
N ARG A 176 9.45 -9.00 -15.86
CA ARG A 176 9.72 -9.63 -17.16
C ARG A 176 8.74 -10.76 -17.44
N ARG A 177 8.46 -11.61 -16.45
CA ARG A 177 7.57 -12.77 -16.61
C ARG A 177 6.09 -12.39 -16.55
N PHE A 178 5.73 -11.41 -15.73
CA PHE A 178 4.34 -11.01 -15.49
C PHE A 178 4.13 -9.49 -15.66
N PRO A 179 4.40 -8.89 -16.83
CA PRO A 179 4.23 -7.44 -17.03
C PRO A 179 2.80 -6.95 -16.73
N GLN A 180 1.79 -7.81 -16.88
CA GLN A 180 0.39 -7.52 -16.53
C GLN A 180 0.19 -7.23 -15.05
N ALA A 181 1.12 -7.62 -14.17
CA ALA A 181 1.07 -7.27 -12.75
C ALA A 181 1.04 -5.76 -12.49
N LEU A 182 1.59 -4.96 -13.41
CA LEU A 182 1.55 -3.50 -13.31
C LEU A 182 0.13 -2.96 -13.31
N THR A 183 -0.85 -3.67 -13.90
CA THR A 183 -2.26 -3.27 -13.83
C THR A 183 -2.80 -3.22 -12.39
N PHE A 184 -2.22 -3.97 -11.46
CA PHE A 184 -2.55 -3.91 -10.03
C PHE A 184 -1.67 -2.90 -9.30
N HIS A 185 -0.35 -2.91 -9.57
CA HIS A 185 0.62 -2.07 -8.86
C HIS A 185 0.50 -0.58 -9.19
N SER A 186 -0.02 -0.23 -10.37
CA SER A 186 -0.22 1.16 -10.81
C SER A 186 -1.49 1.80 -10.24
N MET A 187 -2.38 1.03 -9.62
CA MET A 187 -3.59 1.55 -9.01
C MET A 187 -3.22 2.47 -7.83
N THR A 188 -3.65 3.73 -7.89
CA THR A 188 -3.51 4.68 -6.77
C THR A 188 -4.52 4.41 -5.66
N THR A 189 -5.68 3.89 -6.03
CA THR A 189 -6.81 3.58 -5.15
C THR A 189 -7.53 2.32 -5.59
N TYR A 190 -8.12 1.61 -4.63
CA TYR A 190 -8.85 0.37 -4.85
C TYR A 190 -10.01 0.30 -3.84
N VAL A 191 -11.21 -0.09 -4.28
CA VAL A 191 -12.38 -0.21 -3.39
C VAL A 191 -12.74 -1.68 -3.22
N HIS A 192 -12.86 -2.11 -1.97
CA HIS A 192 -13.35 -3.45 -1.61
C HIS A 192 -14.15 -3.38 -0.32
N ASN A 193 -15.24 -4.14 -0.21
CA ASN A 193 -16.11 -4.15 0.98
C ASN A 193 -16.51 -2.74 1.46
N ASN A 194 -16.85 -1.86 0.50
CA ASN A 194 -17.19 -0.44 0.72
C ASN A 194 -16.09 0.37 1.43
N ARG A 195 -14.83 -0.05 1.33
CA ARG A 195 -13.67 0.64 1.87
C ARG A 195 -12.73 1.05 0.75
N ASN A 196 -12.26 2.28 0.83
CA ASN A 196 -11.23 2.78 -0.07
C ASN A 196 -9.84 2.42 0.50
N HIS A 197 -9.04 1.80 -0.34
CA HIS A 197 -7.65 1.44 -0.08
C HIS A 197 -6.75 2.31 -0.93
N HIS A 198 -5.77 2.94 -0.31
CA HIS A 198 -4.81 3.79 -1.00
C HIS A 198 -3.47 3.08 -1.13
N ASN A 199 -2.86 3.20 -2.31
CA ASN A 199 -1.52 2.70 -2.51
C ASN A 199 -0.52 3.50 -1.66
N ALA A 200 0.30 2.80 -0.88
CA ALA A 200 1.34 3.40 -0.05
C ALA A 200 2.51 3.96 -0.88
N ASN A 201 2.62 3.59 -2.16
CA ASN A 201 3.58 4.17 -3.09
C ASN A 201 3.12 5.56 -3.57
N ARG A 202 3.47 6.60 -2.82
CA ARG A 202 3.17 8.00 -3.16
C ARG A 202 3.85 8.49 -4.45
N LEU A 203 4.84 7.75 -4.99
CA LEU A 203 5.51 8.13 -6.23
C LEU A 203 4.62 7.92 -7.46
N LEU A 204 3.61 7.04 -7.39
CA LEU A 204 2.61 6.86 -8.47
C LEU A 204 1.95 8.17 -8.90
N SER A 205 1.74 9.10 -7.97
CA SER A 205 1.10 10.39 -8.25
C SER A 205 2.07 11.58 -8.28
N SER A 206 3.37 11.36 -8.09
CA SER A 206 4.33 12.45 -7.88
C SER A 206 5.68 12.26 -8.56
N TYR A 207 5.84 11.23 -9.39
CA TYR A 207 7.02 11.04 -10.22
C TYR A 207 6.60 10.45 -11.55
N GLU A 208 6.95 11.12 -12.64
CA GLU A 208 6.59 10.73 -14.00
C GLU A 208 7.12 9.33 -14.34
N GLY A 209 6.24 8.51 -14.92
CA GLY A 209 6.57 7.17 -15.39
C GLY A 209 6.53 6.08 -14.32
N VAL A 210 6.35 6.41 -13.03
CA VAL A 210 6.22 5.41 -11.97
C VAL A 210 4.88 4.67 -12.08
N ASP A 211 4.94 3.35 -12.21
CA ASP A 211 3.79 2.46 -12.34
C ASP A 211 3.84 1.26 -11.36
N GLY A 212 4.74 1.31 -10.37
CA GLY A 212 4.86 0.30 -9.32
C GLY A 212 6.04 0.56 -8.37
N LEU A 213 6.46 -0.37 -7.50
CA LEU A 213 5.96 -1.72 -7.32
C LEU A 213 5.41 -1.91 -5.90
N LYS A 214 6.25 -1.78 -4.88
CA LYS A 214 5.85 -2.08 -3.50
C LYS A 214 6.64 -1.30 -2.47
N THR A 215 5.96 -0.87 -1.41
CA THR A 215 6.57 -0.31 -0.21
C THR A 215 6.51 -1.29 0.95
N GLY A 216 7.46 -1.17 1.90
CA GLY A 216 7.48 -1.91 3.16
C GLY A 216 7.97 -1.05 4.33
N TYR A 217 7.53 -1.40 5.53
CA TYR A 217 8.02 -0.84 6.78
C TYR A 217 7.85 -1.87 7.90
N VAL A 218 8.92 -2.09 8.65
CA VAL A 218 8.90 -2.62 10.02
C VAL A 218 9.94 -1.86 10.82
N GLN A 219 9.81 -1.83 12.16
CA GLN A 219 10.73 -1.07 13.01
C GLN A 219 12.20 -1.49 12.81
N ALA A 220 12.46 -2.78 12.67
CA ALA A 220 13.81 -3.32 12.51
C ALA A 220 14.51 -2.91 11.20
N SER A 221 13.75 -2.75 10.11
CA SER A 221 14.31 -2.38 8.81
C SER A 221 14.21 -0.90 8.50
N GLY A 222 13.31 -0.15 9.14
CA GLY A 222 12.93 1.19 8.66
C GLY A 222 12.06 1.13 7.40
N TYR A 223 12.13 2.16 6.56
CA TYR A 223 11.25 2.34 5.39
C TYR A 223 11.92 1.84 4.11
N ASN A 224 11.27 0.89 3.44
CA ASN A 224 11.76 0.19 2.26
C ASN A 224 10.81 0.40 1.06
N ASN A 225 11.33 0.32 -0.16
CA ASN A 225 10.54 0.19 -1.39
C ASN A 225 11.31 -0.46 -2.54
N VAL A 226 10.55 -1.07 -3.44
CA VAL A 226 10.90 -1.31 -4.83
C VAL A 226 9.98 -0.44 -5.68
N VAL A 227 10.56 0.31 -6.59
CA VAL A 227 9.84 1.17 -7.54
C VAL A 227 10.28 0.85 -8.96
N THR A 228 9.33 0.89 -9.89
CA THR A 228 9.65 0.88 -11.32
C THR A 228 9.07 2.11 -11.98
N ALA A 229 9.81 2.64 -12.95
CA ALA A 229 9.41 3.77 -13.76
C ALA A 229 9.78 3.53 -15.22
N LYS A 230 8.97 4.01 -16.15
CA LYS A 230 9.25 3.95 -17.59
C LYS A 230 9.28 5.36 -18.21
N ARG A 231 10.32 5.66 -18.98
CA ARG A 231 10.46 6.88 -19.81
C ARG A 231 10.98 6.48 -21.18
N GLY A 232 10.23 6.78 -22.24
CA GLY A 232 10.53 6.26 -23.57
C GLY A 232 10.60 4.73 -23.55
N ASP A 233 11.70 4.16 -24.06
CA ASP A 233 11.94 2.72 -24.06
C ASP A 233 12.63 2.20 -22.80
N ALA A 234 13.21 3.08 -21.99
CA ALA A 234 13.90 2.70 -20.76
C ALA A 234 12.90 2.41 -19.62
N ARG A 235 13.04 1.25 -18.98
CA ARG A 235 12.30 0.90 -17.77
C ARG A 235 13.27 0.62 -16.63
N VAL A 236 13.26 1.48 -15.62
CA VAL A 236 14.11 1.34 -14.44
C VAL A 236 13.39 0.54 -13.36
N VAL A 237 14.16 -0.29 -12.63
CA VAL A 237 13.78 -0.85 -11.33
C VAL A 237 14.77 -0.33 -10.29
N ALA A 238 14.25 0.31 -9.25
CA ALA A 238 15.02 0.90 -8.16
C ALA A 238 14.57 0.32 -6.82
N VAL A 239 15.52 -0.14 -6.00
CA VAL A 239 15.29 -0.67 -4.66
C VAL A 239 15.99 0.23 -3.65
N VAL A 240 15.28 0.60 -2.60
CA VAL A 240 15.82 1.36 -1.46
C VAL A 240 15.37 0.70 -0.18
N LEU A 241 16.32 0.35 0.69
CA LEU A 241 16.08 -0.30 1.98
C LEU A 241 16.67 0.55 3.11
N GLY A 242 15.98 0.61 4.25
CA GLY A 242 16.56 1.24 5.44
C GLY A 242 16.50 2.77 5.51
N ALA A 243 15.56 3.42 4.83
CA ALA A 243 15.38 4.86 5.01
C ALA A 243 14.75 5.17 6.38
N ARG A 244 15.11 6.30 6.98
CA ARG A 244 14.65 6.69 8.34
C ARG A 244 13.18 7.13 8.42
N SER A 245 12.59 7.56 7.31
CA SER A 245 11.19 7.99 7.23
C SER A 245 10.58 7.69 5.86
N ALA A 246 9.25 7.68 5.76
CA ALA A 246 8.56 7.54 4.47
C ALA A 246 8.92 8.67 3.49
N GLY A 247 9.10 9.90 4.00
CA GLY A 247 9.52 11.06 3.20
C GLY A 247 10.95 10.90 2.68
N THR A 248 11.88 10.48 3.54
CA THR A 248 13.27 10.19 3.15
C THR A 248 13.32 9.08 2.11
N ARG A 249 12.57 7.99 2.30
CA ARG A 249 12.47 6.90 1.33
C ARG A 249 12.04 7.43 -0.05
N ALA A 250 10.98 8.23 -0.09
CA ALA A 250 10.48 8.81 -1.34
C ALA A 250 11.52 9.73 -2.00
N ALA A 251 12.16 10.62 -1.23
CA ALA A 251 13.18 11.53 -1.75
C ALA A 251 14.39 10.77 -2.31
N VAL A 252 14.92 9.79 -1.57
CA VAL A 252 16.04 8.94 -2.00
C VAL A 252 15.67 8.14 -3.26
N THR A 253 14.45 7.62 -3.34
CA THR A 253 14.01 6.88 -4.53
C THR A 253 13.92 7.79 -5.76
N ARG A 254 13.40 9.02 -5.62
CA ARG A 254 13.37 9.98 -6.73
C ARG A 254 14.78 10.28 -7.22
N GLN A 255 15.69 10.60 -6.29
CA GLN A 255 17.08 10.86 -6.61
C GLN A 255 17.74 9.67 -7.33
N LEU A 256 17.49 8.45 -6.86
CA LEU A 256 18.00 7.22 -7.49
C LEU A 256 17.44 7.01 -8.91
N LEU A 257 16.15 7.24 -9.13
CA LEU A 257 15.54 7.19 -10.45
C LEU A 257 16.12 8.25 -11.38
N ASP A 258 16.26 9.50 -10.92
CA ASP A 258 16.83 10.61 -11.70
C ASP A 258 18.26 10.32 -12.13
N ILE A 259 19.11 9.88 -11.20
CA ILE A 259 20.48 9.44 -11.47
C ILE A 259 20.48 8.33 -12.53
N THR A 260 19.58 7.35 -12.39
CA THR A 260 19.55 6.19 -13.27
C THR A 260 19.16 6.58 -14.69
N PHE A 261 18.08 7.35 -14.87
CA PHE A 261 17.67 7.82 -16.18
C PHE A 261 18.73 8.73 -16.83
N GLN A 262 19.37 9.61 -16.05
CA GLN A 262 20.44 10.46 -16.56
C GLN A 262 21.61 9.63 -17.10
N LYS A 263 22.05 8.60 -16.36
CA LYS A 263 23.15 7.72 -16.76
C LYS A 263 22.79 6.82 -17.94
N LEU A 264 21.57 6.31 -18.01
CA LEU A 264 21.10 5.52 -19.15
C LEU A 264 21.12 6.36 -20.44
N ASN A 265 20.71 7.63 -20.38
CA ASN A 265 20.81 8.55 -21.52
C ASN A 265 22.26 8.83 -21.95
N GLN A 266 23.24 8.58 -21.07
CA GLN A 266 24.67 8.70 -21.35
C GLN A 266 25.32 7.34 -21.72
N GLY A 267 24.53 6.25 -21.81
CA GLY A 267 25.04 4.91 -22.08
C GLY A 267 25.92 4.33 -20.96
N GLN A 268 25.77 4.80 -19.72
CA GLN A 268 26.62 4.40 -18.59
C GLN A 268 26.00 3.29 -17.74
N SER A 269 26.80 2.28 -17.40
CA SER A 269 26.49 1.21 -16.43
C SER A 269 27.72 0.87 -15.60
N ILE A 270 27.52 0.37 -14.38
CA ILE A 270 28.61 -0.06 -13.47
C ILE A 270 28.76 -1.58 -13.39
N ALA A 271 27.70 -2.32 -13.72
CA ALA A 271 27.68 -3.77 -13.81
C ALA A 271 26.48 -4.23 -14.66
N THR A 272 26.38 -5.52 -14.93
CA THR A 272 25.18 -6.15 -15.49
C THR A 272 24.73 -7.24 -14.54
N LEU A 273 23.43 -7.32 -14.27
CA LEU A 273 22.86 -8.36 -13.42
C LEU A 273 23.07 -9.72 -14.08
N GLU A 274 23.83 -10.61 -13.43
CA GLU A 274 23.97 -11.99 -13.92
C GLU A 274 22.62 -12.71 -13.90
N GLU A 275 22.17 -13.15 -15.07
CA GLU A 275 20.97 -13.98 -15.17
C GLU A 275 21.29 -15.39 -14.65
N HIS A 276 20.58 -15.81 -13.61
CA HIS A 276 20.70 -17.16 -13.10
C HIS A 276 20.17 -18.14 -14.15
N LYS A 277 21.04 -18.99 -14.71
CA LYS A 277 20.70 -20.04 -15.69
C LYS A 277 19.97 -21.23 -15.05
N GLY A 278 19.10 -20.97 -14.07
CA GLY A 278 18.27 -21.97 -13.40
C GLY A 278 17.10 -22.40 -14.30
N SER A 279 17.28 -23.55 -14.95
CA SER A 279 16.30 -24.38 -15.67
C SER A 279 14.92 -23.79 -15.99
N GLY A 280 14.77 -23.36 -17.24
CA GLY A 280 13.48 -23.11 -17.89
C GLY A 280 13.58 -21.88 -18.79
N LYS A 281 13.47 -22.07 -20.11
CA LYS A 281 13.19 -20.97 -21.05
C LYS A 281 12.12 -20.09 -20.40
N LEU A 282 12.38 -18.79 -20.19
CA LEU A 282 11.33 -17.84 -19.85
C LEU A 282 10.19 -18.09 -20.85
N PRO A 283 9.01 -18.57 -20.42
CA PRO A 283 7.92 -18.79 -21.34
C PRO A 283 7.67 -17.49 -22.08
N ALA A 284 7.40 -17.59 -23.38
CA ALA A 284 7.15 -16.43 -24.22
C ALA A 284 6.16 -15.48 -23.52
N PRO A 285 6.36 -14.15 -23.60
CA PRO A 285 5.40 -13.19 -23.08
C PRO A 285 4.01 -13.61 -23.55
N LEU A 286 3.04 -13.65 -22.64
CA LEU A 286 1.65 -13.83 -23.03
C LEU A 286 1.40 -12.86 -24.19
N ALA A 287 0.91 -13.40 -25.32
CA ALA A 287 0.48 -12.59 -26.45
C ALA A 287 -0.30 -11.40 -25.89
N LYS A 288 0.01 -10.17 -26.31
CA LYS A 288 -0.66 -8.95 -25.86
C LYS A 288 -2.14 -9.25 -25.78
N VAL A 289 -2.63 -9.52 -24.56
CA VAL A 289 -4.06 -9.61 -24.35
C VAL A 289 -4.45 -8.16 -24.51
N ALA A 290 -4.89 -7.79 -25.72
CA ALA A 290 -5.56 -6.53 -25.95
C ALA A 290 -6.50 -6.36 -24.75
N PRO A 291 -6.46 -5.23 -24.03
CA PRO A 291 -7.33 -5.04 -22.88
C PRO A 291 -8.73 -5.38 -23.38
N ARG A 292 -9.26 -6.54 -22.98
CA ARG A 292 -10.66 -6.84 -23.23
C ARG A 292 -11.33 -5.71 -22.50
N GLN A 293 -11.92 -4.81 -23.28
CA GLN A 293 -12.51 -3.58 -22.79
C GLN A 293 -13.24 -3.91 -21.51
N ASP A 294 -12.81 -3.17 -20.50
CA ASP A 294 -13.10 -3.25 -19.09
C ASP A 294 -14.61 -3.38 -18.82
N ARG A 295 -15.15 -4.59 -19.04
CA ARG A 295 -16.49 -4.95 -18.60
C ARG A 295 -16.53 -4.84 -17.07
N ASP A 296 -15.41 -5.14 -16.41
CA ASP A 296 -15.27 -5.02 -14.95
C ASP A 296 -15.38 -3.57 -14.43
N LEU A 297 -14.84 -2.55 -15.12
CA LEU A 297 -15.09 -1.14 -14.76
C LEU A 297 -16.54 -0.71 -15.01
N LYS A 298 -17.16 -1.17 -16.10
CA LYS A 298 -18.57 -0.88 -16.38
C LYS A 298 -19.49 -1.58 -15.40
N ASP A 299 -19.23 -2.83 -15.06
CA ASP A 299 -20.02 -3.61 -14.12
C ASP A 299 -19.86 -3.08 -12.68
N ALA A 300 -18.65 -2.64 -12.30
CA ALA A 300 -18.42 -1.95 -11.03
C ALA A 300 -19.11 -0.58 -10.97
N GLN A 301 -19.13 0.18 -12.07
CA GLN A 301 -19.85 1.45 -12.17
C GLN A 301 -21.37 1.24 -12.17
N VAL A 302 -21.88 0.24 -12.89
CA VAL A 302 -23.30 -0.15 -12.92
C VAL A 302 -23.76 -0.63 -11.55
N LEU A 303 -22.94 -1.38 -10.80
CA LEU A 303 -23.22 -1.76 -9.42
C LEU A 303 -23.21 -0.55 -8.46
N ALA A 304 -22.31 0.41 -8.67
CA ALA A 304 -22.27 1.65 -7.90
C ALA A 304 -23.49 2.54 -8.20
N ASP A 305 -23.89 2.65 -9.45
CA ASP A 305 -25.02 3.47 -9.90
C ASP A 305 -26.37 2.83 -9.50
N ALA A 306 -26.50 1.50 -9.59
CA ALA A 306 -27.64 0.76 -9.08
C ALA A 306 -27.81 0.92 -7.56
N LYS A 307 -26.70 1.00 -6.82
CA LYS A 307 -26.71 1.28 -5.37
C LYS A 307 -27.21 2.68 -5.06
N VAL A 308 -26.81 3.69 -5.86
CA VAL A 308 -27.27 5.08 -5.72
C VAL A 308 -28.77 5.18 -6.01
N ALA A 309 -29.24 4.51 -7.07
CA ALA A 309 -30.67 4.46 -7.39
C ALA A 309 -31.50 3.76 -6.30
N GLN A 310 -30.98 2.67 -5.73
CA GLN A 310 -31.65 1.93 -4.65
C GLN A 310 -31.72 2.73 -3.33
N LEU A 311 -30.73 3.59 -3.06
CA LEU A 311 -30.73 4.51 -1.93
C LEU A 311 -31.64 5.73 -2.15
N GLN A 312 -31.89 6.13 -3.40
CA GLN A 312 -32.80 7.22 -3.76
C GLN A 312 -34.26 6.77 -3.84
N GLN A 313 -34.53 5.46 -3.97
CA GLN A 313 -35.87 4.87 -4.02
C GLN A 313 -36.34 4.29 -2.68
N ALA A 314 -35.53 4.34 -1.63
CA ALA A 314 -35.95 3.90 -0.29
C ALA A 314 -37.03 4.86 0.25
N PRO A 315 -38.25 4.39 0.56
CA PRO A 315 -39.26 5.26 1.16
C PRO A 315 -38.79 5.70 2.55
N ALA A 316 -39.02 6.98 2.87
CA ALA A 316 -38.67 7.55 4.16
C ALA A 316 -39.32 6.72 5.29
N PRO A 317 -38.61 6.47 6.41
CA PRO A 317 -39.16 5.69 7.50
C PRO A 317 -40.40 6.41 8.07
N SER A 318 -41.55 5.76 7.96
CA SER A 318 -42.81 6.19 8.58
C SER A 318 -42.68 6.05 10.10
N VAL A 319 -42.67 7.17 10.80
CA VAL A 319 -42.72 7.19 12.26
C VAL A 319 -44.18 7.09 12.68
N SER A 320 -44.60 5.92 13.15
CA SER A 320 -45.89 5.77 13.83
C SER A 320 -45.73 6.14 15.32
N PRO A 321 -46.64 6.95 15.90
CA PRO A 321 -46.56 7.31 17.30
C PRO A 321 -47.09 6.17 18.18
N SER A 322 -46.25 5.67 19.10
CA SER A 322 -46.72 4.80 20.19
C SER A 322 -47.28 5.68 21.30
N ALA A 323 -48.58 5.53 21.58
CA ALA A 323 -49.23 6.10 22.74
C ALA A 323 -48.65 5.51 24.03
N ALA A 324 -48.39 6.36 25.02
CA ALA A 324 -48.08 5.98 26.39
C ALA A 324 -49.30 6.28 27.27
N THR A 325 -49.77 5.28 28.01
CA THR A 325 -50.79 5.40 29.03
C THR A 325 -50.15 5.89 30.34
N SER A 326 -50.87 6.77 31.02
CA SER A 326 -50.56 7.49 32.25
C SER A 326 -50.39 6.62 33.51
N THR A 327 -49.49 7.03 34.41
CA THR A 327 -49.76 7.08 35.87
C THR A 327 -48.97 8.22 36.52
N SER A 328 -49.66 8.84 37.48
CA SER A 328 -49.45 10.03 38.31
C SER A 328 -48.22 10.09 39.23
N GLY A 329 -47.82 11.31 39.60
CA GLY A 329 -47.06 11.62 40.82
C GLY A 329 -46.43 13.02 40.79
N ASP A 330 -46.99 13.93 41.61
CA ASP A 330 -46.65 15.36 41.78
C ASP A 330 -45.18 15.67 42.12
N ASP A 331 -44.65 16.80 41.63
CA ASP A 331 -44.33 17.95 42.49
C ASP A 331 -43.75 19.19 41.73
N ALA A 332 -44.21 20.34 42.23
CA ALA A 332 -43.91 21.77 42.05
C ALA A 332 -42.78 22.31 41.11
N ARG A 333 -43.18 23.37 40.38
CA ARG A 333 -42.45 24.39 39.58
C ARG A 333 -41.65 25.39 40.47
N PRO A 334 -40.69 26.22 39.96
CA PRO A 334 -40.89 27.08 38.80
C PRO A 334 -39.75 27.24 37.79
N ALA A 335 -40.19 27.68 36.61
CA ALA A 335 -39.41 28.00 35.42
C ALA A 335 -38.46 29.19 35.63
N ALA A 336 -37.28 29.12 35.00
CA ALA A 336 -36.51 30.29 34.63
C ALA A 336 -35.84 30.07 33.26
N SER A 337 -36.15 31.01 32.37
CA SER A 337 -35.44 31.44 31.16
C SER A 337 -35.15 30.43 30.03
N LEU A 338 -36.12 30.39 29.11
CA LEU A 338 -35.93 30.81 27.72
C LEU A 338 -34.53 31.38 27.42
N ILE A 339 -33.66 30.54 26.84
CA ILE A 339 -32.77 31.02 25.78
C ILE A 339 -33.38 30.50 24.48
N GLN A 340 -34.02 31.41 23.75
CA GLN A 340 -34.16 31.31 22.30
C GLN A 340 -32.78 31.00 21.72
N ARG A 341 -32.50 29.73 21.44
CA ARG A 341 -31.49 29.42 20.43
C ARG A 341 -32.20 29.44 19.10
N LYS A 342 -32.13 30.63 18.49
CA LYS A 342 -32.05 30.87 17.05
C LYS A 342 -31.83 29.55 16.30
N THR A 343 -32.74 29.23 15.41
CA THR A 343 -32.47 28.47 14.20
C THR A 343 -31.03 28.73 13.73
N ALA A 344 -30.16 27.74 13.86
CA ALA A 344 -28.82 27.74 13.28
C ALA A 344 -28.68 26.38 12.58
N GLN A 345 -29.17 26.25 11.34
CA GLN A 345 -28.36 26.47 10.13
C GLN A 345 -26.98 25.80 10.24
N GLY A 346 -26.96 24.55 9.81
CA GLY A 346 -25.76 23.79 9.47
C GLY A 346 -25.91 22.32 9.83
N ALA A 347 -26.28 21.48 8.86
CA ALA A 347 -26.56 20.06 9.06
C ALA A 347 -25.29 19.18 9.05
N PHE A 348 -24.12 19.74 8.78
CA PHE A 348 -22.90 18.98 8.54
C PHE A 348 -21.77 19.36 9.49
N ALA A 349 -21.03 18.37 9.98
CA ALA A 349 -19.80 18.57 10.73
C ALA A 349 -18.69 17.64 10.22
N ILE A 350 -17.45 18.05 10.40
CA ILE A 350 -16.25 17.30 10.03
C ILE A 350 -15.75 16.56 11.27
N GLN A 351 -15.74 15.23 11.26
CA GLN A 351 -14.95 14.49 12.24
C GLN A 351 -13.48 14.54 11.83
N GLU A 352 -12.69 15.36 12.54
CA GLU A 352 -11.26 15.57 12.25
C GLU A 352 -10.38 14.52 12.93
N SER A 353 -10.67 14.22 14.20
CA SER A 353 -9.88 13.28 14.99
C SER A 353 -10.70 12.63 16.12
N SER A 354 -10.17 11.56 16.71
CA SER A 354 -10.79 10.84 17.83
C SER A 354 -9.73 10.34 18.80
N PHE A 355 -9.97 10.52 20.10
CA PHE A 355 -9.02 10.16 21.15
C PHE A 355 -9.69 9.38 22.28
N GLN A 356 -8.99 8.45 22.92
CA GLN A 356 -9.46 7.82 24.15
C GLN A 356 -9.33 8.74 25.38
N SER A 357 -8.50 9.78 25.29
CA SER A 357 -8.28 10.78 26.35
C SER A 357 -9.00 12.09 26.01
N ARG A 358 -9.86 12.55 26.93
CA ARG A 358 -10.57 13.84 26.83
C ARG A 358 -9.60 15.00 26.71
N GLN A 359 -8.57 15.04 27.55
CA GLN A 359 -7.58 16.11 27.57
C GLN A 359 -6.80 16.21 26.25
N ARG A 360 -6.57 15.09 25.54
CA ARG A 360 -5.94 15.11 24.21
C ARG A 360 -6.88 15.65 23.14
N ALA A 361 -8.17 15.28 23.20
CA ALA A 361 -9.19 15.83 22.31
C ALA A 361 -9.36 17.35 22.52
N GLU A 362 -9.39 17.81 23.78
CA GLU A 362 -9.51 19.24 24.12
C GLU A 362 -8.27 20.03 23.67
N ARG A 363 -7.05 19.50 23.84
CA ARG A 363 -5.83 20.14 23.31
C ARG A 363 -5.85 20.26 21.79
N ARG A 364 -6.35 19.24 21.07
CA ARG A 364 -6.52 19.30 19.62
C ARG A 364 -7.58 20.33 19.23
N ALA A 365 -8.70 20.38 19.94
CA ALA A 365 -9.76 21.36 19.71
C ALA A 365 -9.26 22.80 19.87
N GLN A 366 -8.56 23.10 20.97
CA GLN A 366 -7.98 24.43 21.21
C GLN A 366 -7.00 24.86 20.10
N HIS A 367 -6.21 23.91 19.56
CA HIS A 367 -5.31 24.21 18.44
C HIS A 367 -6.08 24.57 17.16
N LEU A 368 -7.23 23.94 16.91
CA LEU A 368 -8.08 24.21 15.75
C LEU A 368 -8.89 25.51 15.94
N GLU A 369 -9.36 25.79 17.16
CA GLU A 369 -10.01 27.06 17.51
C GLU A 369 -9.08 28.26 17.33
N LYS A 370 -7.80 28.13 17.70
CA LYS A 370 -6.76 29.16 17.43
C LYS A 370 -6.56 29.46 15.94
N LYS A 371 -7.00 28.57 15.05
CA LYS A 371 -7.01 28.78 13.59
C LYS A 371 -8.32 29.39 13.08
N GLY A 372 -9.20 29.83 13.98
CA GLY A 372 -10.49 30.45 13.65
C GLY A 372 -11.59 29.46 13.25
N LEU A 373 -11.42 28.17 13.55
CA LEU A 373 -12.41 27.15 13.19
C LEU A 373 -13.40 26.90 14.34
N PRO A 374 -14.70 26.74 14.07
CA PRO A 374 -15.67 26.34 15.09
C PRO A 374 -15.50 24.86 15.39
N VAL A 375 -15.25 24.49 16.65
CA VAL A 375 -14.92 23.12 17.05
C VAL A 375 -15.77 22.69 18.24
N LYS A 376 -16.11 21.40 18.28
CA LYS A 376 -16.78 20.76 19.41
C LYS A 376 -16.15 19.41 19.71
N VAL A 377 -15.92 19.11 20.99
CA VAL A 377 -15.53 17.77 21.43
C VAL A 377 -16.78 17.02 21.89
N VAL A 378 -17.02 15.83 21.33
CA VAL A 378 -18.16 14.98 21.66
C VAL A 378 -17.68 13.64 22.20
N ALA A 379 -18.18 13.25 23.37
CA ALA A 379 -17.93 11.93 23.91
C ALA A 379 -18.83 10.89 23.22
N THR A 380 -18.24 9.84 22.67
CA THR A 380 -18.94 8.74 22.01
C THR A 380 -18.48 7.41 22.60
N ARG A 381 -19.40 6.51 22.88
CA ARG A 381 -19.09 5.14 23.27
C ARG A 381 -19.07 4.29 22.01
N LEU A 382 -17.99 3.54 21.79
CA LEU A 382 -17.89 2.59 20.69
C LEU A 382 -17.99 1.18 21.27
N ASP A 383 -18.91 0.39 20.74
CA ASP A 383 -19.16 -0.97 21.21
C ASP A 383 -17.88 -1.80 21.15
N GLY A 384 -17.54 -2.43 22.27
CA GLY A 384 -16.31 -3.22 22.45
C GLY A 384 -15.00 -2.41 22.52
N LYS A 385 -15.01 -1.08 22.42
CA LYS A 385 -13.79 -0.25 22.40
C LYS A 385 -13.74 0.85 23.46
N GLY A 386 -14.80 1.05 24.22
CA GLY A 386 -14.84 2.01 25.33
C GLY A 386 -15.19 3.44 24.91
N LYS A 387 -14.92 4.41 25.78
CA LYS A 387 -15.29 5.83 25.58
C LYS A 387 -14.22 6.57 24.79
N TYR A 388 -14.63 7.23 23.71
CA TYR A 388 -13.79 8.09 22.88
C TYR A 388 -14.33 9.52 22.88
N TYR A 389 -13.47 10.46 22.52
CA TYR A 389 -13.76 11.88 22.39
C TYR A 389 -13.42 12.28 20.95
N ARG A 390 -14.46 12.53 20.16
CA ARG A 390 -14.38 12.98 18.77
C ARG A 390 -14.23 14.49 18.72
N VAL A 391 -13.33 14.99 17.88
CA VAL A 391 -13.16 16.41 17.62
C VAL A 391 -13.88 16.73 16.31
N LEU A 392 -14.97 17.49 16.41
CA LEU A 392 -15.83 17.86 15.30
C LEU A 392 -15.60 19.33 14.93
N VAL A 393 -15.42 19.63 13.65
CA VAL A 393 -15.33 21.00 13.11
C VAL A 393 -16.64 21.35 12.42
N GLY A 394 -17.25 22.49 12.74
CA GLY A 394 -18.57 22.88 12.22
C GLY A 394 -19.43 23.60 13.27
N PRO A 395 -20.71 23.90 12.97
CA PRO A 395 -21.50 23.35 11.87
C PRO A 395 -21.28 24.05 10.52
N PHE A 396 -21.54 23.34 9.41
CA PHE A 396 -21.51 23.85 8.03
C PHE A 396 -22.89 23.77 7.38
N ALA A 397 -23.22 24.78 6.56
CA ALA A 397 -24.48 24.86 5.83
C ALA A 397 -24.64 23.78 4.75
N SER A 398 -23.53 23.32 4.16
CA SER A 398 -23.51 22.29 3.12
C SER A 398 -22.35 21.30 3.28
N ALA A 399 -22.53 20.09 2.77
CA ALA A 399 -21.45 19.09 2.70
C ALA A 399 -20.28 19.55 1.81
N ALA A 400 -20.53 20.44 0.83
CA ALA A 400 -19.49 21.01 -0.03
C ALA A 400 -18.56 21.95 0.77
N ASP A 401 -19.12 22.79 1.64
CA ASP A 401 -18.35 23.70 2.51
C ASP A 401 -17.56 22.93 3.57
N ALA A 402 -18.16 21.86 4.12
CA ALA A 402 -17.46 20.92 4.99
C ALA A 402 -16.26 20.28 4.26
N ARG A 403 -16.44 19.77 3.04
CA ARG A 403 -15.34 19.19 2.25
C ARG A 403 -14.26 20.20 1.88
N LYS A 404 -14.64 21.44 1.54
CA LYS A 404 -13.68 22.53 1.26
C LYS A 404 -12.83 22.84 2.49
N THR A 405 -13.45 22.95 3.66
CA THR A 405 -12.74 23.17 4.94
C THR A 405 -11.86 21.98 5.30
N GLY A 406 -12.33 20.75 5.08
CA GLY A 406 -11.54 19.54 5.28
C GLY A 406 -10.27 19.48 4.41
N ARG A 407 -10.32 19.97 3.16
CA ARG A 407 -9.13 20.08 2.29
C ARG A 407 -8.11 21.10 2.82
N MET A 408 -8.56 22.23 3.36
CA MET A 408 -7.67 23.26 3.93
C MET A 408 -6.98 22.80 5.21
N LEU A 409 -7.59 21.88 5.96
CA LEU A 409 -6.99 21.29 7.15
C LEU A 409 -5.81 20.35 6.87
N GLY A 410 -5.51 20.05 5.61
CA GLY A 410 -4.30 19.31 5.21
C GLY A 410 -4.26 17.84 5.67
N HIS A 411 -5.39 17.29 6.14
CA HIS A 411 -5.49 15.93 6.65
C HIS A 411 -6.34 15.06 5.71
N GLY A 412 -5.72 14.01 5.17
CA GLY A 412 -6.23 13.16 4.07
C GLY A 412 -7.38 12.19 4.40
N SER A 413 -8.23 12.50 5.37
CA SER A 413 -9.51 11.81 5.57
C SER A 413 -10.35 12.61 6.57
N VAL A 414 -11.36 13.29 6.06
CA VAL A 414 -12.36 13.99 6.87
C VAL A 414 -13.71 13.34 6.59
N THR A 415 -14.32 12.74 7.61
CA THR A 415 -15.70 12.25 7.53
C THR A 415 -16.63 13.43 7.74
N VAL A 416 -17.49 13.73 6.76
CA VAL A 416 -18.58 14.70 6.92
C VAL A 416 -19.77 13.92 7.49
N GLU A 417 -20.11 14.18 8.75
CA GLU A 417 -21.28 13.65 9.44
C GLU A 417 -22.46 14.62 9.31
#